data_AF-A0A661H8F1-F1
#
_entry.id   AF-A0A661H8F1-F1
#
_cell.length_a   1.000
_cell.length_b   1.000
_cell.length_c   1.000
_cell.angle_alpha   90.00
_cell.angle_beta   90.00
_cell.angle_gamma   90.00
#
_symmetry.space_group_name_H-M   'P 1'
#
loop_
_entity.id
_entity.type
_entity.pdbx_description
1 polymer ?
#
loop_
_entity_poly.entity_id
_entity_poly.type
_entity_poly.pdbx_seq_one_letter_code
_entity_poly.pdbx_strand_id
1 'polypeptide(L)' 'MNDKRAMFCREYLVDFNATQAAIRAGYSVQTAGAQGGQLLQILEVQVYVAELMDARSKRVDITADDVLR' A
#
# COMPACT_ATOMS: atom_id res chain seq x y z
N MET A 1 3.95 -3.36 13.47
CA MET A 1 4.30 -2.85 12.13
C MET A 1 5.64 -2.15 12.24
N ASN A 2 6.55 -2.27 11.27
CA ASN A 2 7.81 -1.50 11.27
C ASN A 2 7.75 -0.33 10.28
N ASP A 3 8.68 0.63 10.41
CA ASP A 3 8.67 1.88 9.65
C ASP A 3 8.75 1.66 8.13
N LYS A 4 9.55 0.67 7.69
CA LYS A 4 9.68 0.32 6.26
C LYS A 4 8.39 -0.25 5.69
N ARG A 5 7.72 -1.16 6.40
CA ARG A 5 6.43 -1.72 5.97
C ARG A 5 5.33 -0.66 5.98
N ALA A 6 5.32 0.22 6.98
CA ALA A 6 4.39 1.34 7.02
C ALA A 6 4.60 2.30 5.84
N MET A 7 5.85 2.58 5.48
CA MET A 7 6.18 3.37 4.29
C MET A 7 5.72 2.67 3.01
N PHE A 8 5.99 1.37 2.87
CA PHE A 8 5.53 0.58 1.74
C PHE A 8 4.01 0.69 1.55
N CYS A 9 3.22 0.58 2.63
CA CYS A 9 1.76 0.68 2.54
C CYS A 9 1.30 2.05 2.03
N ARG A 10 1.92 3.13 2.51
CA ARG A 10 1.61 4.50 2.03
C ARG A 10 1.95 4.69 0.57
N GLU A 11 3.12 4.23 0.15
CA GLU A 11 3.59 4.33 -1.24
C GLU A 11 2.77 3.45 -2.19
N TYR A 12 2.36 2.26 -1.74
CA TYR A 12 1.53 1.36 -2.53
C TYR A 12 0.17 1.99 -2.87
N LEU A 13 -0.42 2.77 -1.97
CA LEU A 13 -1.70 3.44 -2.24
C LEU A 13 -1.61 4.65 -3.19
N VAL A 14 -0.41 5.06 -3.60
CA VAL A 14 -0.22 6.12 -4.58
C VAL A 14 -0.57 5.63 -5.99
N ASP A 15 -0.08 4.44 -6.36
CA ASP A 15 -0.15 3.92 -7.74
C ASP A 15 -0.45 2.42 -7.84
N PHE A 16 -0.66 1.73 -6.71
CA PHE A 16 -0.84 0.28 -6.61
C PHE A 16 0.28 -0.53 -7.27
N ASN A 17 1.50 0.02 -7.34
CA ASN A 17 2.67 -0.68 -7.86
C ASN A 17 3.57 -1.17 -6.70
N ALA A 18 3.47 -2.46 -6.38
CA ALA A 18 4.20 -3.07 -5.27
C ALA A 18 5.72 -2.94 -5.41
N THR A 19 6.27 -3.10 -6.62
CA THR A 19 7.72 -2.98 -6.85
C THR A 19 8.19 -1.56 -6.58
N GLN A 20 7.50 -0.56 -7.14
CA GLN A 20 7.86 0.84 -6.95
C GLN A 20 7.65 1.29 -5.50
N ALA A 21 6.59 0.84 -4.85
CA ALA A 21 6.34 1.10 -3.43
C ALA A 21 7.46 0.53 -2.55
N ALA A 22 7.96 -0.66 -2.85
CA ALA A 22 9.09 -1.25 -2.14
C ALA A 22 10.38 -0.43 -2.35
N ILE A 23 10.66 0.04 -3.57
CA ILE A 23 11.82 0.91 -3.85
C ILE A 23 11.72 2.20 -3.03
N ARG A 24 10.57 2.89 -3.05
CA ARG A 24 10.35 4.14 -2.31
C ARG A 24 10.39 3.94 -0.79
N ALA A 25 9.96 2.78 -0.30
CA ALA A 25 10.10 2.39 1.10
C ALA A 25 11.54 2.00 1.52
N GLY A 26 12.51 2.06 0.59
CA GLY A 26 13.93 1.83 0.87
C GLY A 26 14.32 0.35 0.86
N TYR A 27 13.59 -0.50 0.15
CA TYR A 27 14.04 -1.86 -0.18
C TYR A 27 14.99 -1.83 -1.39
N SER A 28 15.84 -2.85 -1.51
CA SER A 28 16.82 -2.93 -2.60
C SER A 28 16.12 -3.01 -3.96
N VAL A 29 16.56 -2.20 -4.92
CA VAL A 29 16.02 -2.20 -6.29
C VAL A 29 16.09 -3.59 -6.93
N GLN A 30 17.16 -4.35 -6.66
CA GLN A 30 17.34 -5.69 -7.23
C GLN A 30 16.31 -6.71 -6.73
N THR A 31 15.82 -6.55 -5.49
CA THR A 31 14.89 -7.50 -4.86
C THR A 31 13.49 -6.93 -4.63
N ALA A 32 13.26 -5.66 -5.00
CA ALA A 32 12.02 -4.95 -4.74
C ALA A 32 10.78 -5.63 -5.32
N GLY A 33 10.90 -6.28 -6.48
CA GLY A 33 9.78 -7.01 -7.08
C GLY A 33 9.34 -8.21 -6.22
N ALA A 34 10.30 -9.05 -5.83
CA ALA A 34 10.02 -10.19 -4.96
C ALA A 34 9.55 -9.75 -3.57
N GLN A 35 10.19 -8.74 -2.99
CA GLN A 35 9.82 -8.21 -1.68
C GLN A 35 8.45 -7.53 -1.70
N GLY A 36 8.12 -6.75 -2.73
CA GLY A 36 6.80 -6.15 -2.90
C GLY A 36 5.69 -7.21 -2.92
N GLY A 37 5.89 -8.31 -3.66
CA GLY A 37 4.97 -9.45 -3.67
C GLY A 37 4.82 -10.10 -2.30
N GLN A 38 5.94 -10.37 -1.62
CA GLN A 38 5.92 -10.95 -0.26
C GLN A 38 5.24 -10.03 0.76
N LEU A 39 5.49 -8.72 0.69
CA LEU A 39 4.89 -7.73 1.58
C LEU A 39 3.37 -7.74 1.47
N LEU A 40 2.82 -7.83 0.26
CA LEU A 40 1.37 -7.91 0.04
C LEU A 40 0.75 -9.21 0.59
N GLN A 41 1.54 -10.26 0.83
CA GLN A 41 1.05 -11.51 1.43
C GLN A 41 1.04 -11.47 2.98
N ILE A 42 1.64 -10.45 3.60
CA ILE A 42 1.68 -10.31 5.05
C ILE A 42 0.35 -9.76 5.54
N LEU A 43 -0.34 -10.48 6.44
CA LEU A 43 -1.63 -10.08 7.00
C LEU A 43 -1.60 -8.66 7.59
N GLU A 44 -0.56 -8.34 8.36
CA GLU A 44 -0.39 -7.01 8.96
C GLU A 44 -0.33 -5.88 7.90
N VAL A 45 0.29 -6.13 6.75
CA VAL A 45 0.36 -5.18 5.63
C VAL A 45 -1.02 -5.02 4.99
N GLN A 46 -1.73 -6.11 4.76
CA GLN A 46 -3.08 -6.08 4.19
C GLN A 46 -4.05 -5.29 5.06
N VAL A 47 -4.03 -5.52 6.38
CA VAL A 47 -4.85 -4.79 7.35
C VAL A 47 -4.53 -3.30 7.29
N TYR A 48 -3.26 -2.93 7.32
CA TYR A 48 -2.87 -1.51 7.33
C TYR A 48 -3.19 -0.79 6.02
N VAL A 49 -3.07 -1.47 4.87
CA VAL A 49 -3.50 -0.94 3.57
C VAL A 49 -5.02 -0.68 3.59
N ALA A 50 -5.81 -1.61 4.11
CA ALA A 50 -7.26 -1.44 4.21
C ALA A 50 -7.65 -0.26 5.12
N GLU A 51 -6.99 -0.12 6.28
CA GLU A 51 -7.19 1.03 7.19
C GLU A 51 -6.88 2.37 6.51
N LEU A 52 -5.78 2.43 5.75
CA LEU A 52 -5.40 3.65 5.01
C LEU A 52 -6.40 3.97 3.89
N MET A 53 -6.95 2.96 3.20
CA MET A 53 -7.99 3.15 2.19
C MET A 53 -9.29 3.68 2.80
N ASP A 54 -9.73 3.11 3.93
CA ASP A 54 -10.91 3.58 4.66
C ASP A 54 -10.73 5.01 5.19
N ALA A 55 -9.58 5.32 5.78
CA ALA A 55 -9.25 6.67 6.24
C ALA A 55 -9.25 7.67 5.07
N ARG A 56 -8.76 7.28 3.89
CA ARG A 56 -8.79 8.12 2.69
C ARG A 56 -10.22 8.36 2.22
N SER A 57 -11.04 7.31 2.15
CA SER A 57 -12.45 7.36 1.75
C SER A 57 -13.24 8.33 2.64
N LYS A 58 -13.13 8.16 3.96
CA LYS A 58 -13.78 9.04 4.96
C LYS A 58 -13.39 10.51 4.83
N ARG A 59 -12.15 10.80 4.43
CA ARG A 59 -11.70 12.19 4.25
C ARG A 59 -12.31 12.85 3.02
N VAL A 60 -12.60 12.09 1.96
CA VAL A 60 -13.13 12.62 0.71
C VAL A 60 -14.65 12.46 0.56
N ASP A 61 -15.29 11.73 1.47
CA ASP A 61 -16.73 11.39 1.42
C ASP A 61 -17.17 10.78 0.07
N ILE A 62 -16.24 10.05 -0.56
CA ILE A 62 -16.44 9.39 -1.85
C ILE A 62 -16.15 7.91 -1.63
N THR A 63 -17.14 7.09 -1.96
CA THR A 63 -17.04 5.63 -1.93
C THR A 63 -16.78 5.07 -3.33
N ALA A 64 -16.41 3.79 -3.42
CA ALA A 64 -16.27 3.13 -4.72
C ALA A 64 -17.59 3.14 -5.52
N ASP A 65 -18.73 3.11 -4.82
CA ASP A 65 -20.07 3.15 -5.43
C ASP A 65 -20.39 4.49 -6.10
N ASP A 66 -19.75 5.59 -5.69
CA ASP A 66 -20.00 6.91 -6.27
C ASP A 66 -19.37 7.08 -7.67
N VAL A 67 -18.34 6.27 -7.99
CA VAL A 67 -17.59 6.37 -9.26
C VAL A 67 -18.18 5.46 -10.35
N LEU A 68 -18.91 4.41 -9.99
CA LEU A 68 -19.47 3.41 -10.91
C LEU A 68 -20.87 3.77 -11.48
N ARG A 69 -21.33 5.02 -11.31
CA ARG A 69 -22.62 5.51 -11.85
C ARG A 69 -22.54 6.00 -13.29
#